data_AF-A0A7G8DFW4-F1
#
_entry.id   AF-A0A7G8DFW4-F1
#
_cell.length_a   1.000
_cell.length_b   1.000
_cell.length_c   1.000
_cell.angle_alpha   90.00
_cell.angle_beta   90.00
_cell.angle_gamma   90.00
#
_symmetry.space_group_name_H-M   'P 1'
#
loop_
_entity.id
_entity.type
_entity.pdbx_description
1 polymer ?
#
loop_
_entity_poly.entity_id
_entity_poly.type
_entity_poly.pdbx_seq_one_letter_code
_entity_poly.pdbx_strand_id
1 'polypeptide(L)' 'MGRSAYLCRKESCLEEAQRRKRLHKALRCQVPDSALEELRQRLKPNKESAAEAR' A
#
# COMPACT_ATOMS: atom_id res chain seq x y z
N MET A 1 -8.70 -17.09 6.50
CA MET A 1 -7.38 -16.60 6.96
C MET A 1 -6.84 -15.64 5.91
N GLY A 2 -6.98 -14.33 6.11
CA GLY A 2 -6.53 -13.30 5.15
C GLY A 2 -5.06 -12.94 5.36
N ARG A 3 -4.41 -12.41 4.32
CA ARG A 3 -3.06 -11.83 4.40
C ARG A 3 -3.19 -10.31 4.35
N SER A 4 -2.47 -9.64 5.23
CA SER A 4 -2.40 -8.18 5.31
C SER A 4 -0.94 -7.72 5.19
N ALA A 5 -0.75 -6.52 4.66
CA ALA A 5 0.55 -5.89 4.53
C ALA A 5 0.42 -4.43 4.94
N TYR A 6 1.42 -3.93 5.65
CA TYR A 6 1.46 -2.53 6.08
C TYR A 6 2.32 -1.72 5.12
N LEU A 7 1.91 -0.49 4.88
CA LEU A 7 2.60 0.47 4.04
C LEU A 7 2.62 1.83 4.72
N CYS A 8 3.73 2.56 4.61
CA CYS A 8 3.80 3.93 5.06
C CYS A 8 2.85 4.83 4.25
N ARG A 9 2.23 5.79 4.93
CA ARG A 9 1.32 6.79 4.35
C ARG A 9 2.05 7.90 3.59
N LYS A 10 3.05 7.52 2.79
CA LYS A 10 3.87 8.40 1.95
C LYS A 10 3.77 7.92 0.51
N GLU A 11 3.62 8.84 -0.43
CA GLU A 11 3.53 8.51 -1.85
C GLU A 11 4.80 7.76 -2.32
N SER A 12 5.98 8.20 -1.88
CA SER A 12 7.25 7.54 -2.17
C SER A 12 7.32 6.09 -1.67
N CYS A 13 6.66 5.76 -0.55
CA CYS A 13 6.59 4.38 -0.06
C CYS A 13 5.72 3.50 -0.94
N LEU A 14 4.58 4.03 -1.42
CA LEU A 14 3.69 3.33 -2.32
C LEU A 14 4.37 3.09 -3.68
N GLU A 15 5.06 4.09 -4.22
CA GLU A 15 5.81 3.96 -5.46
C GLU A 15 6.92 2.91 -5.37
N GLU A 16 7.72 2.92 -4.30
CA GLU A 16 8.74 1.88 -4.08
C GLU A 16 8.11 0.49 -3.91
N ALA A 17 6.99 0.39 -3.18
CA ALA A 17 6.29 -0.88 -2.98
C ALA A 17 5.68 -1.41 -4.28
N GLN A 18 5.14 -0.55 -5.13
CA GLN A 18 4.62 -0.87 -6.46
C GLN A 18 5.76 -1.31 -7.38
N ARG A 19 6.82 -0.50 -7.51
CA ARG A 19 7.98 -0.79 -8.37
C ARG A 19 8.66 -2.11 -8.03
N ARG A 20 8.78 -2.43 -6.73
CA ARG A 20 9.40 -3.68 -6.25
C ARG A 20 8.41 -4.84 -6.09
N LYS A 21 7.14 -4.65 -6.47
CA LYS A 21 6.05 -5.64 -6.30
C LYS A 21 5.95 -6.18 -4.86
N ARG A 22 6.21 -5.35 -3.85
CA ARG A 22 6.19 -5.75 -2.42
C ARG A 22 4.81 -6.19 -1.97
N LEU A 23 3.76 -5.48 -2.40
CA LEU A 23 2.37 -5.81 -2.06
C LEU A 23 1.95 -7.17 -2.64
N HIS A 24 2.37 -7.46 -3.87
CA HIS A 24 2.13 -8.74 -4.53
C HIS A 24 2.79 -9.89 -3.76
N LYS A 25 4.04 -9.69 -3.30
CA LYS A 25 4.77 -10.70 -2.52
C LYS A 25 4.18 -10.90 -1.11
N ALA A 26 3.81 -9.82 -0.44
CA ALA A 26 3.26 -9.87 0.92
C ALA A 26 1.86 -10.52 0.94
N LEU A 27 1.00 -10.16 -0.02
CA LEU A 27 -0.34 -10.73 -0.16
C LEU A 27 -0.31 -12.09 -0.89
N ARG A 28 0.80 -12.41 -1.57
CA ARG A 28 0.97 -13.53 -2.51
C ARG A 28 -0.17 -13.64 -3.52
N CYS A 29 -0.64 -12.49 -3.99
CA CYS A 29 -1.70 -12.35 -4.97
C CYS A 29 -1.30 -11.28 -5.99
N GLN A 30 -1.88 -11.36 -7.18
CA GLN A 30 -1.77 -10.29 -8.16
C GLN A 30 -2.64 -9.12 -7.70
N VAL A 31 -2.00 -7.98 -7.40
CA VAL A 31 -2.73 -6.78 -7.00
C VAL A 31 -3.02 -6.01 -8.29
N PRO A 32 -4.29 -5.84 -8.69
CA PRO A 32 -4.62 -5.12 -9.90
C PRO A 32 -4.22 -3.65 -9.78
N ASP A 33 -3.81 -3.05 -10.89
CA ASP A 33 -3.42 -1.63 -10.93
C ASP A 33 -4.54 -0.71 -10.46
N SER A 34 -5.81 -1.01 -10.74
CA SER A 34 -6.95 -0.24 -10.21
C SER A 34 -6.99 -0.19 -8.68
N ALA A 35 -6.61 -1.27 -7.98
CA ALA A 35 -6.55 -1.28 -6.52
C ALA A 35 -5.35 -0.46 -6.00
N LEU A 36 -4.23 -0.45 -6.73
CA LEU A 36 -3.07 0.39 -6.41
C LEU A 36 -3.36 1.88 -6.66
N GLU A 37 -4.11 2.19 -7.70
CA GLU A 37 -4.50 3.55 -8.06
C GLU A 37 -5.50 4.13 -7.07
N GLU A 38 -6.49 3.33 -6.65
CA GLU A 38 -7.40 3.69 -5.55
C GLU A 38 -6.63 3.90 -4.24
N LEU A 39 -5.70 3.00 -3.91
CA LEU A 39 -4.82 3.15 -2.74
C LEU A 39 -3.99 4.44 -2.82
N ARG A 40 -3.50 4.81 -4.01
CA ARG A 40 -2.76 6.06 -4.25
C ARG A 40 -3.63 7.28 -4.02
N GLN A 41 -4.86 7.30 -4.56
CA GLN A 41 -5.80 8.41 -4.34
C GLN A 41 -6.16 8.57 -2.86
N ARG A 42 -6.27 7.47 -2.12
CA ARG A 42 -6.50 7.49 -0.66
C ARG A 42 -5.28 7.91 0.15
N LEU A 43 -4.07 7.68 -0.37
CA LEU A 43 -2.82 8.08 0.27
C LEU A 43 -2.50 9.57 0.09
N LYS A 44 -3.02 10.21 -0.96
CA LYS A 44 -2.91 11.67 -1.14
C LYS A 44 -3.34 12.36 0.16
N PRO A 45 -2.59 13.36 0.63
CA PRO A 45 -2.65 13.81 2.01
C PRO A 45 -4.01 14.45 2.33
N ASN A 46 -4.92 13.66 2.88
CA ASN A 46 -5.75 14.15 3.97
C ASN A 46 -5.05 13.76 5.26
N LYS A 47 -4.74 14.77 6.09
CA LYS A 47 -4.03 14.58 7.37
C LYS A 47 -4.72 13.48 8.19
N GLU A 48 -3.91 12.82 8.99
CA GLU A 48 -4.25 11.91 10.09
C GLU A 48 -4.43 10.41 9.81
N SER A 49 -3.40 9.72 10.31
CA SER A 49 -3.45 8.48 11.09
C SER A 49 -3.57 7.16 10.33
N ALA A 50 -2.42 6.52 10.08
CA ALA A 50 -2.27 5.07 10.08
C ALA A 50 -0.78 4.76 9.87
N ALA A 51 0.04 5.11 10.86
CA ALA A 51 1.30 4.41 11.10
C ALA A 51 1.11 3.57 12.37
N GLU A 52 1.94 2.55 12.52
CA GLU A 52 2.24 1.88 13.78
C GLU A 52 1.26 0.77 14.22
N ALA A 53 1.56 -0.46 13.78
CA ALA A 53 1.27 -1.62 14.61
C ALA A 53 2.27 -1.59 15.77
N ARG A 54 1.75 -1.25 16.96
CA ARG A 54 2.43 -1.34 18.26
C ARG A 54 2.09 -2.68 18.90
#